data_AF-A0A7K6KEV3-F1
#
_entry.id   AF-A0A7K6KEV3-F1
#
_cell.length_a   1.000
_cell.length_b   1.000
_cell.length_c   1.000
_cell.angle_alpha   90.00
_cell.angle_beta   90.00
_cell.angle_gamma   90.00
#
_symmetry.space_group_name_H-M   'P 1'
#
loop_
_entity.id
_entity.type
_entity.pdbx_description
1 polymer ?
#
loop_
_entity_poly.entity_id
_entity_poly.type
_entity_poly.pdbx_seq_one_letter_code
_entity_poly.pdbx_strand_id
1 'polypeptide(L)'
;PPGLPRDTVLGHLGANITLTCQNKVPANATVLWQVEEQGAAGGWGRRLAEGNTLLLRRLRYEDSGRYSCSVGSHLLRSLRLLVAEPPETPQVSCYRRSHDKDVLCEWPQQEKPSPGTRAMLWV
;
A
#
# COMPACT_ATOMS: atom_id res chain seq x y z
N PRO A 1 -11.29 -13.20 -1.94
CA PRO A 1 -11.05 -11.79 -1.53
C PRO A 1 -10.31 -11.01 -2.63
N PRO A 2 -10.74 -9.81 -3.05
CA PRO A 2 -9.91 -9.00 -3.94
C PRO A 2 -8.69 -8.56 -3.13
N GLY A 3 -7.61 -9.32 -3.25
CA GLY A 3 -6.30 -8.90 -2.75
C GLY A 3 -5.89 -7.61 -3.45
N LEU A 4 -4.99 -6.86 -2.82
CA LEU A 4 -4.40 -5.71 -3.46
C LEU A 4 -3.73 -6.14 -4.78
N PRO A 5 -3.72 -5.26 -5.81
CA PRO A 5 -2.97 -5.51 -7.03
C PRO A 5 -1.52 -5.89 -6.72
N ARG A 6 -0.93 -6.78 -7.53
CA ARG A 6 0.43 -7.32 -7.28
C ARG A 6 1.53 -6.25 -7.29
N ASP A 7 1.25 -5.10 -7.90
CA ASP A 7 2.11 -3.92 -7.99
C ASP A 7 1.91 -2.93 -6.82
N THR A 8 1.04 -3.26 -5.86
CA THR A 8 0.81 -2.42 -4.68
C THR A 8 1.74 -2.81 -3.53
N VAL A 9 2.40 -1.81 -2.97
CA VAL A 9 3.22 -1.93 -1.77
C VAL A 9 2.51 -1.17 -0.64
N LEU A 10 2.31 -1.83 0.49
CA LEU A 10 1.76 -1.21 1.68
C LEU A 10 2.87 -0.63 2.54
N GLY A 11 2.70 0.62 2.97
CA GLY A 11 3.56 1.28 3.94
C GLY A 11 2.73 1.78 5.12
N HIS A 12 3.27 1.69 6.33
CA HIS A 12 2.60 2.21 7.53
C HIS A 12 3.08 3.64 7.81
N LEU A 13 2.22 4.44 8.45
CA LEU A 13 2.56 5.81 8.85
C LEU A 13 3.82 5.81 9.74
N GLY A 14 4.76 6.71 9.47
CA GLY A 14 6.03 6.83 10.21
C GLY A 14 7.06 5.73 9.92
N ALA A 15 6.71 4.69 9.15
CA ALA A 15 7.64 3.62 8.81
C ALA A 15 8.71 4.08 7.79
N ASN A 16 9.79 3.32 7.70
CA ASN A 16 10.78 3.43 6.63
C ASN A 16 10.60 2.25 5.68
N ILE A 17 10.51 2.50 4.38
CA ILE A 17 10.37 1.45 3.36
C ILE A 17 11.40 1.62 2.25
N THR A 18 11.87 0.50 1.73
CA THR A 18 12.78 0.46 0.58
C THR A 18 12.06 -0.15 -0.61
N LEU A 19 11.82 0.66 -1.64
CA LEU A 19 11.31 0.18 -2.92
C LEU A 19 12.48 -0.35 -3.75
N THR A 20 12.34 -1.57 -4.28
CA THR A 20 13.36 -2.20 -5.13
C THR A 20 12.85 -2.29 -6.56
N CYS A 21 13.63 -1.78 -7.51
CA CYS A 21 13.25 -1.72 -8.91
C CYS A 21 13.23 -3.13 -9.50
N GLN A 22 14.38 -3.82 -9.52
CA GLN A 22 14.49 -5.21 -9.94
C GLN A 22 15.43 -6.02 -9.04
N ASN A 23 15.25 -7.35 -9.01
CA ASN A 23 16.14 -8.24 -8.27
C ASN A 23 17.56 -8.29 -8.87
N LYS A 24 17.68 -8.05 -10.18
CA LYS A 24 18.94 -7.95 -10.90
C LYS A 24 18.87 -6.74 -11.82
N VAL A 25 19.76 -5.78 -11.62
CA VAL A 25 19.97 -4.66 -12.53
C VAL A 25 21.29 -4.90 -13.27
N PRO A 26 21.37 -4.65 -14.59
CA PRO A 26 22.63 -4.71 -15.30
C PRO A 26 23.68 -3.81 -14.61
N ALA A 27 24.90 -4.31 -14.40
CA ALA A 27 25.95 -3.58 -13.68
C ALA A 27 26.27 -2.19 -14.25
N ASN A 28 25.97 -1.98 -15.54
CA ASN A 28 26.28 -0.75 -16.28
C ASN A 28 25.06 0.16 -16.48
N ALA A 29 23.93 -0.10 -15.81
CA ALA A 29 22.69 0.65 -16.00
C ALA A 29 22.42 1.61 -14.83
N THR A 30 22.28 2.90 -15.14
CA THR A 30 21.84 3.91 -14.17
C THR A 30 20.32 3.88 -14.06
N VAL A 31 19.81 3.35 -12.95
CA VAL A 31 18.37 3.33 -12.65
C VAL A 31 17.95 4.67 -12.06
N LEU A 32 16.84 5.21 -12.55
CA LEU A 32 16.25 6.47 -12.12
C LEU A 32 14.88 6.23 -11.50
N TRP A 33 14.64 6.77 -10.31
CA TRP A 33 13.34 6.74 -9.65
C TRP A 33 12.57 8.03 -9.86
N GLN A 34 11.28 7.90 -10.16
CA GLN A 34 10.35 9.00 -10.34
C GLN A 34 9.04 8.71 -9.63
N VAL A 35 8.39 9.75 -9.12
CA VAL A 35 7.01 9.69 -8.61
C VAL A 35 6.09 10.53 -9.49
N GLU A 36 4.92 9.98 -9.80
CA GLU A 36 3.87 10.70 -10.49
C GLU A 36 3.27 11.76 -9.55
N GLU A 37 3.35 13.04 -9.92
CA GLU A 37 2.68 14.11 -9.16
C GLU A 37 1.18 14.12 -9.46
N GLN A 38 0.36 14.04 -8.41
CA GLN A 38 -1.07 14.30 -8.53
C GLN A 38 -1.29 15.80 -8.79
N GLY A 39 -1.51 16.18 -10.04
CA GLY A 39 -1.90 17.55 -10.42
C GLY A 39 -0.98 18.27 -11.41
N ALA A 40 0.15 17.68 -11.82
CA ALA A 40 0.99 18.26 -12.86
C ALA A 40 0.36 18.04 -14.25
N ALA A 41 -0.29 19.08 -14.77
CA ALA A 41 -0.74 19.16 -16.16
C ALA A 41 0.48 19.07 -17.10
N GLY A 42 0.89 17.84 -17.43
CA GLY A 42 2.10 17.60 -18.22
C GLY A 42 2.75 16.24 -18.03
N GLY A 43 2.31 15.41 -17.08
CA GLY A 43 2.74 14.01 -16.97
C GLY A 43 4.22 13.79 -16.66
N TRP A 44 4.93 14.84 -16.22
CA TRP A 44 6.33 14.71 -15.84
C TRP A 44 6.44 14.31 -14.36
N GLY A 45 6.99 13.13 -14.09
CA GLY A 45 7.22 12.65 -12.73
C GLY A 45 8.42 13.33 -12.06
N ARG A 46 8.32 13.64 -10.77
CA ARG A 46 9.44 14.21 -9.99
C ARG A 46 10.52 13.16 -9.78
N ARG A 47 11.76 13.48 -10.16
CA ARG A 47 12.93 12.61 -9.93
C ARG A 47 13.26 12.55 -8.43
N LEU A 48 13.44 11.34 -7.92
CA LEU A 48 13.65 11.10 -6.48
C LEU A 48 15.09 10.69 -6.16
N ALA A 49 15.60 9.68 -6.87
CA ALA A 49 16.89 9.07 -6.57
C ALA A 49 17.46 8.34 -7.78
N GLU A 50 18.74 8.00 -7.69
CA GLU A 50 19.44 7.09 -8.61
C GLU A 50 19.77 5.77 -7.89
N GLY A 51 19.80 4.67 -8.62
CA GLY A 51 20.13 3.33 -8.13
C GLY A 51 18.94 2.38 -8.08
N ASN A 52 19.23 1.09 -7.86
CA ASN A 52 18.20 0.03 -7.89
C ASN A 52 17.17 0.15 -6.75
N THR A 53 17.49 0.89 -5.69
CA THR A 53 16.66 1.01 -4.49
C THR A 53 16.33 2.46 -4.17
N LEU A 54 15.10 2.72 -3.74
CA LEU A 54 14.65 4.00 -3.23
C LEU A 54 14.22 3.83 -1.77
N LEU A 55 14.89 4.54 -0.87
CA LEU A 55 14.56 4.58 0.56
C LEU A 55 13.64 5.77 0.86
N LEU A 56 12.42 5.48 1.31
CA LEU A 56 11.48 6.46 1.84
C LEU A 56 11.49 6.36 3.37
N ARG A 57 11.64 7.50 4.06
CA ARG A 57 11.76 7.56 5.52
C ARG A 57 10.58 8.30 6.12
N ARG A 58 10.08 7.79 7.25
CA ARG A 58 8.97 8.37 8.01
C ARG A 58 7.77 8.67 7.11
N LEU A 59 7.24 7.62 6.50
CA LEU A 59 6.15 7.69 5.54
C LEU A 59 4.98 8.51 6.07
N ARG A 60 4.41 9.32 5.19
CA ARG A 60 3.21 10.10 5.42
C ARG A 60 2.13 9.74 4.41
N TYR A 61 0.89 10.12 4.68
CA TYR A 61 -0.22 9.83 3.78
C TYR A 61 0.00 10.37 2.37
N GLU A 62 0.61 11.56 2.26
CA GLU A 62 0.98 12.22 1.02
C GLU A 62 2.06 11.51 0.20
N ASP A 63 2.83 10.58 0.79
CA ASP A 63 3.80 9.78 0.05
C ASP A 63 3.11 8.70 -0.81
N SER A 64 1.82 8.47 -0.62
CA SER A 64 1.03 7.54 -1.44
C SER A 64 0.99 8.01 -2.90
N GLY A 65 1.31 7.11 -3.83
CA GLY A 65 1.41 7.47 -5.23
C GLY A 65 1.97 6.37 -6.11
N ARG A 66 2.16 6.69 -7.39
CA ARG A 66 2.77 5.78 -8.36
C ARG A 66 4.26 6.10 -8.50
N TYR A 67 5.08 5.11 -8.18
CA TYR A 67 6.53 5.15 -8.23
C TYR A 67 7.00 4.31 -9.41
N SER A 68 7.86 4.88 -10.24
CA SER A 68 8.38 4.23 -11.42
C SER A 68 9.89 4.28 -11.42
N CYS A 69 10.51 3.20 -11.88
CA CYS A 69 11.95 3.15 -12.12
C CYS A 69 12.25 2.89 -13.59
N SER A 70 13.23 3.59 -14.14
CA SER A 70 13.61 3.49 -15.56
C SER A 70 15.13 3.49 -15.74
N VAL A 71 15.59 2.99 -16.88
CA VAL A 71 16.98 3.13 -17.36
C VAL A 71 16.92 3.85 -18.70
N GLY A 72 17.43 5.08 -18.75
CA GLY A 72 17.20 5.96 -19.89
C GLY A 72 15.70 6.20 -20.11
N SER A 73 15.20 5.92 -21.31
CA SER A 73 13.78 6.00 -21.68
C SER A 73 12.99 4.72 -21.40
N HIS A 74 13.63 3.65 -20.95
CA HIS A 74 12.99 2.34 -20.75
C HIS A 74 12.45 2.22 -19.33
N LEU A 75 11.13 2.14 -19.19
CA LEU A 75 10.46 1.83 -17.92
C LEU A 75 10.76 0.38 -17.52
N LEU A 76 11.28 0.19 -16.31
CA LEU A 76 11.59 -1.12 -15.75
C LEU A 76 10.45 -1.65 -14.88
N ARG A 77 9.96 -0.82 -13.96
CA ARG A 77 8.89 -1.20 -13.04
C ARG A 77 8.06 0.03 -12.65
N SER A 78 6.78 -0.19 -12.45
CA SER A 78 5.86 0.77 -11.85
C SER A 78 5.15 0.10 -10.68
N LEU A 79 5.05 0.80 -9.57
CA LEU A 79 4.48 0.34 -8.30
C LEU A 79 3.55 1.40 -7.74
N ARG A 80 2.50 0.99 -7.05
CA ARG A 80 1.65 1.87 -6.26
C ARG A 80 2.04 1.75 -4.79
N LEU A 81 2.56 2.81 -4.20
CA LEU A 81 2.71 2.90 -2.75
C LEU A 81 1.38 3.37 -2.16
N LEU A 82 0.82 2.58 -1.24
CA LEU A 82 -0.33 2.96 -0.43
C LEU A 82 0.14 3.07 1.02
N VAL A 83 0.18 4.30 1.53
CA VAL A 83 0.44 4.54 2.95
C VAL A 83 -0.89 4.48 3.69
N ALA A 84 -1.05 3.45 4.51
CA ALA A 84 -2.26 3.21 5.28
C ALA A 84 -1.89 2.61 6.63
N GLU A 85 -2.68 2.91 7.65
CA GLU A 85 -2.56 2.23 8.93
C GLU A 85 -3.21 0.84 8.84
N PRO A 86 -2.60 -0.19 9.46
CA PRO A 86 -3.24 -1.49 9.58
C PRO A 86 -4.63 -1.32 10.22
N PRO A 87 -5.68 -1.98 9.69
CA PRO A 87 -6.97 -1.95 10.36
C PRO A 87 -6.84 -2.56 11.76
N GLU A 88 -7.61 -2.02 12.71
CA GLU A 88 -7.68 -2.58 14.06
C GLU A 88 -8.03 -4.07 14.00
N THR A 89 -7.45 -4.86 14.92
CA THR A 89 -7.82 -6.26 15.04
C THR A 89 -9.28 -6.33 15.50
N PRO A 90 -10.18 -6.97 14.73
CA PRO A 90 -11.60 -6.98 15.08
C PRO A 90 -11.83 -7.77 16.37
N GLN A 91 -12.48 -7.13 17.34
CA GLN A 91 -12.89 -7.74 18.61
C GLN A 91 -14.28 -8.35 18.47
N VAL A 92 -14.36 -9.56 17.90
CA VAL A 92 -15.64 -10.21 17.65
C VAL A 92 -16.19 -10.81 18.95
N SER A 93 -17.41 -10.41 19.30
CA SER A 93 -18.15 -10.96 20.44
C SER A 93 -19.35 -11.72 19.93
N CYS A 94 -19.41 -13.01 20.22
CA CYS A 94 -20.54 -13.86 19.87
C CYS A 94 -21.27 -14.30 21.13
N TYR A 95 -22.59 -14.14 21.16
CA TYR A 95 -23.41 -14.56 22.29
C TYR A 95 -24.79 -14.99 21.83
N ARG A 96 -25.47 -15.73 22.69
CA ARG A 96 -26.86 -16.15 22.49
C ARG A 96 -27.68 -15.77 23.71
N ARG A 97 -28.72 -14.96 23.51
CA ARG A 97 -29.53 -14.40 24.61
C ARG A 97 -30.43 -15.44 25.29
N SER A 98 -30.92 -16.43 24.54
CA SER A 98 -31.74 -17.54 25.05
C SER A 98 -31.65 -18.75 24.13
N HIS A 99 -32.10 -19.93 24.59
CA HIS A 99 -31.95 -21.18 23.85
C HIS A 99 -32.70 -21.22 22.50
N ASP A 100 -33.75 -20.43 22.34
CA ASP A 100 -34.61 -20.33 21.15
C ASP A 100 -34.15 -19.27 20.14
N LYS A 101 -33.03 -18.58 20.39
CA LYS A 101 -32.53 -17.50 19.53
C LYS A 101 -31.24 -17.89 18.81
N ASP A 102 -31.01 -17.23 17.68
CA ASP A 102 -29.79 -17.36 16.91
C ASP A 102 -28.58 -16.81 17.69
N VAL A 103 -27.40 -17.32 17.33
CA VAL A 103 -26.12 -16.77 17.82
C VAL A 103 -25.88 -15.44 17.13
N LEU A 104 -25.79 -14.37 17.91
CA LEU A 104 -25.46 -13.05 17.41
C LEU A 104 -23.96 -12.82 17.61
N CYS A 105 -23.26 -12.55 16.51
CA CYS A 105 -21.88 -12.09 16.54
C CYS A 105 -21.85 -10.61 16.15
N GLU A 106 -21.34 -9.77 17.06
CA GLU A 106 -21.17 -8.35 16.85
C GLU A 106 -19.70 -7.98 16.98
N TRP A 107 -19.32 -6.89 16.30
CA TRP A 107 -18.01 -6.29 16.44
C TRP A 107 -18.19 -4.79 16.71
N PRO A 108 -18.01 -4.33 17.96
CA PRO A 108 -18.04 -2.91 18.26
C PRO A 108 -16.78 -2.25 17.69
N GLN A 109 -16.98 -1.34 16.73
CA GLN A 109 -15.89 -0.61 16.07
C GLN A 109 -15.50 0.59 16.95
N GLN A 110 -14.22 0.74 17.28
CA GLN A 110 -13.71 1.96 17.93
C GLN A 110 -13.57 3.07 16.88
N GLU A 111 -13.07 2.73 15.70
CA GLU A 111 -12.95 3.62 14.55
C GLU A 111 -13.62 3.07 13.28
N LYS A 112 -13.98 3.98 12.37
CA LYS A 112 -14.59 3.59 11.09
C LYS A 112 -13.52 2.93 10.21
N PRO A 113 -13.74 1.69 9.72
CA PRO A 113 -12.75 0.98 8.94
C PRO A 113 -12.50 1.66 7.60
N SER A 114 -11.31 1.43 7.07
CA SER A 114 -10.88 2.02 5.80
C SER A 114 -11.81 1.62 4.64
N PRO A 115 -12.03 2.52 3.66
CA PRO A 115 -12.84 2.21 2.48
C PRO A 115 -12.33 0.95 1.78
N GLY A 116 -13.16 -0.09 1.73
CA GLY A 116 -12.81 -1.39 1.11
C GLY A 116 -12.62 -2.55 2.09
N THR A 117 -12.61 -2.30 3.40
CA THR A 117 -12.62 -3.37 4.41
C THR A 117 -13.93 -4.17 4.31
N ARG A 118 -13.84 -5.49 4.09
CA ARG A 118 -15.00 -6.40 4.07
C ARG A 118 -14.87 -7.40 5.22
N ALA A 119 -15.89 -7.48 6.06
CA ALA A 119 -16.04 -8.58 7.00
C ALA A 119 -16.52 -9.82 6.24
N MET A 120 -15.83 -10.94 6.42
CA MET A 120 -16.23 -12.23 5.86
C MET A 120 -16.37 -13.23 7.01
N LEU A 121 -17.57 -13.79 7.17
CA LEU A 121 -17.80 -14.91 8.05
C LEU A 121 -17.47 -16.19 7.27
N TRP A 122 -16.49 -16.94 7.74
CA TRP A 122 -16.18 -18.27 7.22
C TRP A 122 -17.01 -19.28 8.02
N VAL A 123 -17.83 -20.07 7.32
CA VAL A 123 -18.69 -21.13 7.89
C VAL A 123 -18.13 -22.49 7.49
#